data_AF-A0A7C2A0Y3-F1
#
_entry.id   AF-A0A7C2A0Y3-F1
#
_cell.length_a   1.000
_cell.length_b   1.000
_cell.length_c   1.000
_cell.angle_alpha   90.00
_cell.angle_beta   90.00
_cell.angle_gamma   90.00
#
_symmetry.space_group_name_H-M   'P 1'
#
loop_
_entity.id
_entity.type
_entity.pdbx_description
1 polymer ?
#
loop_
_entity_poly.entity_id
_entity_poly.type
_entity_poly.pdbx_seq_one_letter_code
_entity_poly.pdbx_strand_id
1 'polypeptide(L)'
;MKMLYDTKQITLLGEKNSEQKYLELINKQYYFAEAIKILDKIDWDFKDFTTQYLTHTFHSYPARFIPQIPLTFIKLFTKEKEVVLDPFCGCGTTLVEAFLNNRNSIGNDFNPLAALISKVKTTLIDESEFRYLNKKLDIMKRYIDLDYRRIDERINNLPNRKISKIFNRVVISKLETIRETLLEVKEERYDNLFDFGRVALSSTIWSLVENGGEIDVDDLFLKKVKYMQKGLNKMAKIVKDIPEAEIICGDARKLKVETDSIDLIVTSPPYVNALDYYRTHMYNMLWLGMDFDLFKKHEIGGHSHFITNRFRLLSEYLGDMLRSMIEMNRVLKKDKLCVIVVGNSSVEYELIESHKFFAEMSKKIGFKPVKTIFRKIDKTRKYTSADVGKIDDEYILVMQKIKNANISTDDDDFISEVVREQMIKFREQIKNIQGTSIRGRRPTKERLLKNIDKVSGAIETIHKDIRIER
;
A
#
# COMPACT_ATOMS: atom_id res chain seq x y z
N MET A 1 4.68 8.39 -31.01
CA MET A 1 3.93 7.62 -30.00
C MET A 1 4.95 6.82 -29.20
N LYS A 2 5.48 7.38 -28.09
CA LYS A 2 6.42 6.67 -27.20
C LYS A 2 5.58 5.89 -26.20
N MET A 3 5.63 4.56 -26.22
CA MET A 3 5.15 3.77 -25.08
C MET A 3 5.99 4.15 -23.85
N LEU A 4 5.42 4.13 -22.65
CA LEU A 4 6.19 4.40 -21.43
C LEU A 4 7.36 3.41 -21.25
N TYR A 5 7.29 2.27 -21.95
CA TYR A 5 8.27 1.20 -22.04
C TYR A 5 8.85 1.06 -23.47
N ASP A 6 8.96 2.16 -24.21
CA ASP A 6 9.53 2.14 -25.57
C ASP A 6 11.03 1.83 -25.50
N THR A 7 11.42 0.65 -25.99
CA THR A 7 12.79 0.14 -26.04
C THR A 7 13.68 0.89 -27.04
N LYS A 8 13.15 1.93 -27.71
CA LYS A 8 13.80 2.64 -28.82
C LYS A 8 14.63 3.87 -28.46
N GLN A 9 14.90 4.13 -27.18
CA GLN A 9 15.85 5.20 -26.81
C GLN A 9 17.28 4.68 -26.79
N ILE A 10 17.89 4.62 -27.98
CA ILE A 10 19.25 4.18 -28.19
C ILE A 10 20.21 5.19 -27.50
N THR A 11 21.18 4.71 -26.70
CA THR A 11 22.26 5.59 -26.18
C THR A 11 23.05 6.18 -27.35
N LEU A 12 23.85 7.23 -27.13
CA LEU A 12 24.73 7.81 -28.17
C LEU A 12 25.64 6.76 -28.86
N LEU A 13 25.82 5.58 -28.25
CA LEU A 13 26.65 4.46 -28.71
C LEU A 13 25.87 3.27 -29.28
N GLY A 14 24.53 3.31 -29.41
CA GLY A 14 23.79 2.13 -29.91
C GLY A 14 23.34 1.15 -28.82
N GLU A 15 23.88 1.26 -27.61
CA GLU A 15 23.65 0.28 -26.54
C GLU A 15 22.36 0.54 -25.76
N LYS A 16 21.65 -0.55 -25.41
CA LYS A 16 20.47 -0.48 -24.54
C LYS A 16 20.88 -0.30 -23.08
N ASN A 17 20.21 0.61 -22.37
CA ASN A 17 20.42 0.76 -20.93
C ASN A 17 19.84 -0.44 -20.14
N SER A 18 20.11 -0.51 -18.84
CA SER A 18 19.65 -1.60 -17.96
C SER A 18 18.13 -1.74 -17.93
N GLU A 19 17.41 -0.61 -17.91
CA GLU A 19 15.95 -0.57 -17.92
C GLU A 19 15.35 -1.13 -19.21
N GLN A 20 15.91 -0.80 -20.37
CA GLN A 20 15.49 -1.35 -21.66
C GLN A 20 15.73 -2.86 -21.76
N LYS A 21 16.91 -3.34 -21.32
CA LYS A 21 17.21 -4.78 -21.28
C LYS A 21 16.24 -5.54 -20.38
N TYR A 22 15.90 -4.97 -19.22
CA TYR A 22 14.88 -5.50 -18.32
C TYR A 22 13.48 -5.54 -18.97
N LEU A 23 13.05 -4.44 -19.61
CA LEU A 23 11.74 -4.39 -20.26
C LEU A 23 11.65 -5.40 -21.41
N GLU A 24 12.70 -5.59 -22.19
CA GLU A 24 12.75 -6.64 -23.22
C GLU A 24 12.71 -8.05 -22.64
N LEU A 25 13.34 -8.26 -21.48
CA LEU A 25 13.31 -9.54 -20.80
C LEU A 25 11.88 -9.88 -20.38
N ILE A 26 11.16 -8.98 -19.72
CA ILE A 26 9.82 -9.28 -19.19
C ILE A 26 8.70 -9.23 -20.25
N ASN A 27 8.91 -8.58 -21.40
CA ASN A 27 7.91 -8.52 -22.48
C ASN A 27 7.94 -9.74 -23.41
N LYS A 28 8.88 -10.68 -23.23
CA LYS A 28 8.90 -11.95 -23.95
C LYS A 28 7.86 -12.90 -23.38
N GLN A 29 7.34 -13.79 -24.23
CA GLN A 29 6.49 -14.88 -23.78
C GLN A 29 7.34 -16.06 -23.32
N TYR A 30 6.97 -16.62 -22.17
CA TYR A 30 7.63 -17.75 -21.55
C TYR A 30 6.60 -18.78 -21.12
N TYR A 31 6.97 -20.06 -21.14
CA TYR A 31 6.22 -21.05 -20.39
C TYR A 31 6.40 -20.80 -18.89
N PHE A 32 5.42 -21.21 -18.07
CA PHE A 32 5.42 -20.94 -16.62
C PHE A 32 6.74 -21.32 -15.92
N ALA A 33 7.26 -22.52 -16.18
CA ALA A 33 8.51 -22.98 -15.58
C ALA A 33 9.74 -22.16 -16.01
N GLU A 34 9.72 -21.61 -17.23
CA GLU A 34 10.78 -20.73 -17.74
C GLU A 34 10.64 -19.34 -17.12
N ALA A 35 9.42 -18.79 -17.03
CA ALA A 35 9.13 -17.51 -16.40
C ALA A 35 9.63 -17.47 -14.93
N ILE A 36 9.45 -18.56 -14.18
CA ILE A 36 10.01 -18.69 -12.83
C ILE A 36 11.55 -18.59 -12.82
N LYS A 37 12.24 -19.15 -13.82
CA LYS A 37 13.70 -19.04 -13.97
C LYS A 37 14.13 -17.64 -14.42
N ILE A 38 13.29 -16.91 -15.14
CA ILE A 38 13.56 -15.51 -15.54
C ILE A 38 13.67 -14.60 -14.31
N LEU A 39 12.94 -14.90 -13.22
CA LEU A 39 13.05 -14.12 -11.98
C LEU A 39 14.47 -14.09 -11.39
N ASP A 40 15.29 -15.12 -11.65
CA ASP A 40 16.71 -15.18 -11.22
C ASP A 40 17.64 -14.31 -12.06
N LYS A 41 17.18 -13.83 -13.21
CA LYS A 41 17.94 -12.96 -14.12
C LYS A 41 17.67 -11.47 -13.89
N ILE A 42 16.75 -11.15 -12.99
CA ILE A 42 16.34 -9.77 -12.69
C ILE A 42 17.15 -9.28 -11.49
N ASP A 43 17.74 -8.09 -11.63
CA ASP A 43 18.26 -7.34 -10.48
C ASP A 43 17.10 -6.65 -9.76
N TRP A 44 16.73 -7.18 -8.59
CA TRP A 44 15.59 -6.72 -7.81
C TRP A 44 15.85 -5.47 -6.96
N ASP A 45 17.08 -4.96 -6.95
CA ASP A 45 17.38 -3.69 -6.26
C ASP A 45 16.87 -2.49 -7.08
N PHE A 46 16.87 -2.60 -8.42
CA PHE A 46 16.43 -1.56 -9.35
C PHE A 46 17.03 -0.16 -9.08
N LYS A 47 18.30 -0.11 -8.67
CA LYS A 47 18.99 1.09 -8.14
C LYS A 47 18.94 2.33 -9.04
N ASP A 48 18.86 2.15 -10.35
CA ASP A 48 18.89 3.25 -11.32
C ASP A 48 17.57 3.43 -12.09
N PHE A 49 16.52 2.68 -11.73
CA PHE A 49 15.27 2.68 -12.48
C PHE A 49 14.39 3.87 -12.13
N THR A 50 13.62 4.35 -13.10
CA THR A 50 12.63 5.39 -12.82
C THR A 50 11.43 4.80 -12.10
N THR A 51 11.15 5.29 -10.90
CA THR A 51 10.03 4.80 -10.08
C THR A 51 8.87 5.80 -10.03
N GLN A 52 9.16 7.10 -10.22
CA GLN A 52 8.18 8.20 -10.18
C GLN A 52 7.74 8.58 -11.60
N TYR A 53 6.60 8.05 -12.06
CA TYR A 53 6.04 8.42 -13.37
C TYR A 53 4.51 8.40 -13.39
N LEU A 54 3.93 9.13 -14.34
CA LEU A 54 2.48 9.24 -14.57
C LEU A 54 1.69 9.47 -13.26
N THR A 55 0.75 8.59 -12.93
CA THR A 55 -0.15 8.71 -11.80
C THR A 55 0.48 8.25 -10.49
N HIS A 56 1.62 7.54 -10.51
CA HIS A 56 2.34 7.15 -9.31
C HIS A 56 2.82 8.33 -8.45
N THR A 57 2.89 9.51 -9.05
CA THR A 57 3.39 10.74 -8.43
C THR A 57 2.29 11.61 -7.80
N PHE A 58 1.01 11.20 -7.87
CA PHE A 58 -0.12 12.05 -7.47
C PHE A 58 -0.16 12.34 -5.98
N HIS A 59 0.27 11.39 -5.15
CA HIS A 59 0.22 11.52 -3.71
C HIS A 59 1.44 10.83 -3.07
N SER A 60 2.05 11.51 -2.10
CA SER A 60 3.05 10.89 -1.21
C SER A 60 2.34 9.89 -0.31
N TYR A 61 2.80 8.65 -0.26
CA TYR A 61 2.24 7.63 0.62
C TYR A 61 3.41 6.81 1.19
N PRO A 62 3.44 6.54 2.50
CA PRO A 62 4.55 5.84 3.14
C PRO A 62 4.57 4.35 2.76
N ALA A 63 5.74 3.72 2.89
CA ALA A 63 5.92 2.26 2.75
C ALA A 63 5.33 1.64 1.46
N ARG A 64 5.60 2.26 0.31
CA ARG A 64 5.20 1.73 -1.01
C ARG A 64 6.31 0.88 -1.60
N PHE A 65 5.99 -0.24 -2.26
CA PHE A 65 6.95 -0.86 -3.16
C PHE A 65 7.07 -0.10 -4.48
N ILE A 66 8.16 -0.39 -5.20
CA ILE A 66 8.45 0.19 -6.52
C ILE A 66 7.57 -0.43 -7.62
N PRO A 67 7.19 0.32 -8.67
CA PRO A 67 6.34 -0.20 -9.75
C PRO A 67 6.90 -1.42 -10.49
N GLN A 68 8.23 -1.55 -10.56
CA GLN A 68 8.89 -2.65 -11.25
C GLN A 68 8.54 -4.03 -10.67
N ILE A 69 8.21 -4.11 -9.38
CA ILE A 69 7.83 -5.39 -8.75
C ILE A 69 6.51 -5.91 -9.34
N PRO A 70 5.36 -5.23 -9.18
CA PRO A 70 4.12 -5.69 -9.78
C PRO A 70 4.21 -5.77 -11.31
N LEU A 71 4.87 -4.83 -11.98
CA LEU A 71 5.08 -4.88 -13.43
C LEU A 71 5.70 -6.20 -13.90
N THR A 72 6.73 -6.69 -13.20
CA THR A 72 7.41 -7.95 -13.53
C THR A 72 6.42 -9.12 -13.51
N PHE A 73 5.66 -9.26 -12.43
CA PHE A 73 4.75 -10.39 -12.27
C PHE A 73 3.54 -10.29 -13.21
N ILE A 74 3.02 -9.08 -13.43
CA ILE A 74 1.95 -8.82 -14.39
C ILE A 74 2.39 -9.25 -15.79
N LYS A 75 3.58 -8.84 -16.24
CA LYS A 75 4.09 -9.16 -17.57
C LYS A 75 4.38 -10.65 -17.77
N LEU A 76 4.96 -11.31 -16.78
CA LEU A 76 5.40 -12.70 -16.89
C LEU A 76 4.29 -13.73 -16.65
N PHE A 77 3.28 -13.41 -15.84
CA PHE A 77 2.31 -14.40 -15.35
C PHE A 77 0.84 -14.06 -15.63
N THR A 78 0.57 -12.96 -16.35
CA THR A 78 -0.79 -12.64 -16.82
C THR A 78 -0.83 -12.28 -18.30
N LYS A 79 -2.01 -12.46 -18.89
CA LYS A 79 -2.37 -11.97 -20.22
C LYS A 79 -3.16 -10.66 -20.11
N GLU A 80 -3.29 -9.93 -21.20
CA GLU A 80 -4.23 -8.80 -21.24
C GLU A 80 -5.64 -9.27 -20.89
N LYS A 81 -6.41 -8.40 -20.24
CA LYS A 81 -7.77 -8.64 -19.71
C LYS A 81 -7.88 -9.65 -18.56
N GLU A 82 -6.82 -10.37 -18.20
CA GLU A 82 -6.79 -11.14 -16.95
C GLU A 82 -6.79 -10.20 -15.73
N VAL A 83 -7.23 -10.72 -14.58
CA VAL A 83 -7.52 -9.92 -13.39
C VAL A 83 -6.39 -10.01 -12.37
N VAL A 84 -5.84 -8.85 -11.98
CA VAL A 84 -4.81 -8.71 -10.95
C VAL A 84 -5.43 -8.18 -9.66
N LEU A 85 -5.20 -8.85 -8.54
CA LEU A 85 -5.66 -8.41 -7.22
C LEU A 85 -4.50 -7.88 -6.37
N ASP A 86 -4.74 -6.78 -5.68
CA ASP A 86 -3.94 -6.32 -4.56
C ASP A 86 -4.83 -6.18 -3.32
N PRO A 87 -4.81 -7.13 -2.36
CA PRO A 87 -5.67 -7.11 -1.18
C PRO A 87 -5.28 -6.06 -0.13
N PHE A 88 -4.10 -5.44 -0.28
CA PHE A 88 -3.58 -4.35 0.55
C PHE A 88 -3.05 -3.23 -0.37
N CYS A 89 -3.93 -2.72 -1.24
CA CYS A 89 -3.50 -1.96 -2.40
C CYS A 89 -2.78 -0.64 -2.07
N GLY A 90 -2.94 -0.11 -0.87
CA GLY A 90 -2.33 1.15 -0.45
C GLY A 90 -2.71 2.25 -1.44
N CYS A 91 -1.70 2.94 -1.99
CA CYS A 91 -1.90 3.94 -3.03
C CYS A 91 -2.03 3.39 -4.46
N GLY A 92 -2.18 2.07 -4.64
CA GLY A 92 -2.56 1.46 -5.91
C GLY A 92 -1.41 1.25 -6.89
N THR A 93 -0.19 0.98 -6.42
CA THR A 93 0.96 0.74 -7.33
C THR A 93 0.68 -0.45 -8.25
N THR A 94 0.17 -1.56 -7.73
CA THR A 94 -0.22 -2.75 -8.53
C THR A 94 -1.30 -2.41 -9.56
N LEU A 95 -2.33 -1.67 -9.13
CA LEU A 95 -3.47 -1.31 -9.98
C LEU A 95 -3.04 -0.42 -11.14
N VAL A 96 -2.17 0.57 -10.90
CA VAL A 96 -1.64 1.41 -11.98
C VAL A 96 -0.82 0.59 -12.97
N GLU A 97 0.03 -0.32 -12.52
CA GLU A 97 0.81 -1.17 -13.44
C GLU A 97 -0.08 -2.15 -14.21
N ALA A 98 -1.14 -2.68 -13.60
CA ALA A 98 -2.13 -3.49 -14.31
C ALA A 98 -2.84 -2.66 -15.39
N PHE A 99 -3.30 -1.46 -15.01
CA PHE A 99 -4.01 -0.54 -15.90
C PHE A 99 -3.15 -0.11 -17.11
N LEU A 100 -1.90 0.26 -16.88
CA LEU A 100 -0.94 0.64 -17.94
C LEU A 100 -0.60 -0.51 -18.89
N ASN A 101 -0.89 -1.75 -18.49
CA ASN A 101 -0.62 -2.95 -19.27
C ASN A 101 -1.90 -3.67 -19.68
N ASN A 102 -3.05 -3.00 -19.76
CA ASN A 102 -4.31 -3.59 -20.25
C ASN A 102 -4.76 -4.84 -19.46
N ARG A 103 -4.51 -4.88 -18.14
CA ARG A 103 -5.05 -5.89 -17.23
C ARG A 103 -6.18 -5.28 -16.42
N ASN A 104 -7.23 -6.06 -16.18
CA ASN A 104 -8.24 -5.69 -15.22
C ASN A 104 -7.63 -5.80 -13.81
N SER A 105 -8.13 -5.02 -12.86
CA SER A 105 -7.60 -5.06 -11.50
C SER A 105 -8.66 -4.84 -10.45
N ILE A 106 -8.44 -5.45 -9.29
CA ILE A 106 -9.20 -5.22 -8.07
C ILE A 106 -8.20 -4.80 -7.00
N GLY A 107 -8.43 -3.66 -6.35
CA GLY A 107 -7.69 -3.23 -5.18
C GLY A 107 -8.58 -3.26 -3.96
N ASN A 108 -8.11 -3.86 -2.87
CA ASN A 108 -8.74 -3.75 -1.56
C ASN A 108 -7.79 -3.03 -0.61
N ASP A 109 -8.31 -2.07 0.16
CA ASP A 109 -7.59 -1.51 1.31
C ASP A 109 -8.59 -1.06 2.37
N PHE A 110 -8.23 -1.25 3.63
CA PHE A 110 -9.07 -0.82 4.75
C PHE A 110 -8.98 0.70 4.98
N ASN A 111 -7.87 1.33 4.57
CA ASN A 111 -7.69 2.76 4.65
C ASN A 111 -8.48 3.49 3.54
N PRO A 112 -9.53 4.26 3.86
CA PRO A 112 -10.35 4.93 2.85
C PRO A 112 -9.57 5.98 2.04
N LEU A 113 -8.51 6.56 2.61
CA LEU A 113 -7.63 7.46 1.86
C LEU A 113 -6.83 6.70 0.80
N ALA A 114 -6.33 5.52 1.15
CA ALA A 114 -5.56 4.67 0.25
C ALA A 114 -6.44 4.20 -0.93
N ALA A 115 -7.66 3.73 -0.63
CA ALA A 115 -8.66 3.39 -1.63
C ALA A 115 -8.97 4.58 -2.57
N LEU A 116 -9.23 5.77 -2.02
CA LEU A 116 -9.49 6.97 -2.83
C LEU A 116 -8.31 7.32 -3.76
N ILE A 117 -7.08 7.29 -3.25
CA ILE A 117 -5.87 7.55 -4.06
C ILE A 117 -5.75 6.52 -5.18
N SER A 118 -5.94 5.24 -4.86
CA SER A 118 -5.89 4.14 -5.83
C SER A 118 -6.91 4.35 -6.96
N LYS A 119 -8.16 4.68 -6.61
CA LYS A 119 -9.24 4.94 -7.56
C LYS A 119 -8.88 6.07 -8.54
N VAL A 120 -8.42 7.21 -8.02
CA VAL A 120 -8.06 8.36 -8.87
C VAL A 120 -6.88 8.05 -9.79
N LYS A 121 -5.92 7.25 -9.33
CA LYS A 121 -4.74 6.89 -10.14
C LYS A 121 -5.05 5.95 -11.31
N THR A 122 -6.21 5.29 -11.30
CA THR A 122 -6.68 4.37 -12.35
C THR A 122 -7.99 4.81 -13.01
N THR A 123 -8.41 6.06 -12.81
CA THR A 123 -9.62 6.62 -13.45
C THR A 123 -9.21 7.72 -14.43
N LEU A 124 -9.48 7.51 -15.71
CA LEU A 124 -9.32 8.56 -16.72
C LEU A 124 -10.49 9.55 -16.63
N ILE A 125 -10.20 10.82 -16.89
CA ILE A 125 -11.17 11.92 -16.85
C ILE A 125 -11.07 12.67 -18.17
N ASP A 126 -12.22 12.95 -18.77
CA ASP A 126 -12.31 13.63 -20.05
C ASP A 126 -11.84 15.10 -19.97
N GLU A 127 -11.32 15.59 -21.09
CA GLU A 127 -10.85 16.98 -21.16
C GLU A 127 -11.97 18.00 -20.96
N SER A 128 -13.21 17.66 -21.36
CA SER A 128 -14.41 18.48 -21.10
C SER A 128 -14.69 18.62 -19.61
N GLU A 129 -14.60 17.53 -18.84
CA GLU A 129 -14.78 17.55 -17.39
C GLU A 129 -13.69 18.38 -16.72
N PHE A 130 -12.43 18.26 -17.15
CA PHE A 130 -11.38 19.12 -16.64
C PHE A 130 -11.59 20.61 -16.95
N ARG A 131 -12.14 20.96 -18.13
CA ARG A 131 -12.49 22.36 -18.42
C ARG A 131 -13.53 22.90 -17.44
N TYR A 132 -14.52 22.08 -17.08
CA TYR A 132 -15.51 22.41 -16.08
C TYR A 132 -14.88 22.62 -14.69
N LEU A 133 -14.04 21.68 -14.23
CA LEU A 133 -13.34 21.82 -12.93
C LEU A 133 -12.49 23.09 -12.90
N ASN A 134 -11.71 23.36 -13.95
CA ASN A 134 -10.86 24.55 -14.00
C ASN A 134 -11.68 25.84 -13.90
N LYS A 135 -12.85 25.92 -14.55
CA LYS A 135 -13.75 27.07 -14.42
C LYS A 135 -14.25 27.26 -12.99
N LYS A 136 -14.64 26.17 -12.30
CA LYS A 136 -15.04 26.21 -10.88
C LYS A 136 -13.90 26.70 -9.98
N LEU A 137 -12.68 26.21 -10.22
CA LEU A 137 -11.49 26.61 -9.47
C LEU A 137 -11.08 28.08 -9.70
N ASP A 138 -11.27 28.61 -10.91
CA ASP A 138 -11.05 30.03 -11.21
C ASP A 138 -12.06 30.94 -10.49
N ILE A 139 -13.30 30.46 -10.32
CA ILE A 139 -14.32 31.15 -9.51
C ILE A 139 -13.94 31.10 -8.03
N MET A 140 -13.60 29.92 -7.51
CA MET A 140 -13.14 29.71 -6.13
C MET A 140 -11.98 30.64 -5.78
N LYS A 141 -10.97 30.74 -6.64
CA LYS A 141 -9.79 31.59 -6.39
C LYS A 141 -10.17 33.06 -6.19
N ARG A 142 -11.13 33.58 -6.97
CA ARG A 142 -11.62 34.96 -6.84
C ARG A 142 -12.37 35.19 -5.52
N TYR A 143 -13.08 34.18 -4.99
CA TYR A 143 -13.78 34.30 -3.70
C TYR A 143 -12.87 34.20 -2.49
N ILE A 144 -11.83 33.35 -2.56
CA ILE A 144 -10.81 33.22 -1.50
C ILE A 144 -10.14 34.57 -1.22
N ASP A 145 -9.97 35.40 -2.24
CA ASP A 145 -9.34 36.73 -2.11
C ASP A 145 -10.29 37.79 -1.51
N LEU A 146 -11.60 37.52 -1.38
CA LEU A 146 -12.64 38.51 -1.06
C LEU A 146 -13.30 38.36 0.32
N ASP A 147 -13.30 37.18 0.95
CA ASP A 147 -14.07 36.95 2.19
C ASP A 147 -13.34 36.06 3.22
N TYR A 148 -13.07 36.63 4.39
CA TYR A 148 -12.50 35.94 5.57
C TYR A 148 -13.60 35.65 6.61
N ARG A 149 -14.75 35.08 6.24
CA ARG A 149 -15.88 34.92 7.16
C ARG A 149 -16.35 33.48 7.40
N ARG A 150 -16.55 33.24 8.71
CA ARG A 150 -17.13 32.09 9.46
C ARG A 150 -16.29 30.81 9.50
N ILE A 151 -15.30 30.81 10.38
CA ILE A 151 -14.37 29.68 10.64
C ILE A 151 -14.60 29.05 12.03
N ASP A 152 -15.42 29.67 12.89
CA ASP A 152 -15.42 29.37 14.33
C ASP A 152 -15.98 27.98 14.71
N GLU A 153 -16.88 27.38 13.92
CA GLU A 153 -17.47 26.06 14.24
C GLU A 153 -16.51 24.88 14.05
N ARG A 154 -15.59 24.93 13.06
CA ARG A 154 -14.68 23.81 12.76
C ARG A 154 -13.37 23.82 13.54
N ILE A 155 -12.93 24.99 14.03
CA ILE A 155 -11.76 25.10 14.92
C ILE A 155 -11.94 24.16 16.13
N ASN A 156 -13.17 24.05 16.63
CA ASN A 156 -13.50 23.25 17.80
C ASN A 156 -13.42 21.73 17.56
N ASN A 157 -13.48 21.27 16.30
CA ASN A 157 -13.45 19.84 15.94
C ASN A 157 -12.06 19.33 15.51
N LEU A 158 -11.05 20.20 15.43
CA LEU A 158 -9.68 19.78 15.13
C LEU A 158 -8.99 19.23 16.39
N PRO A 159 -8.25 18.11 16.30
CA PRO A 159 -7.60 17.50 17.46
C PRO A 159 -6.60 18.47 18.10
N ASN A 160 -6.76 18.69 19.41
CA ASN A 160 -5.97 19.65 20.16
C ASN A 160 -4.55 19.11 20.43
N ARG A 161 -3.60 19.43 19.54
CA ARG A 161 -2.14 19.27 19.73
C ARG A 161 -1.41 20.48 19.13
N LYS A 162 -0.13 20.65 19.48
CA LYS A 162 0.82 21.75 19.09
C LYS A 162 0.95 22.07 17.57
N ILE A 163 0.10 21.50 16.72
CA ILE A 163 -0.06 21.78 15.27
C ILE A 163 -1.11 22.87 15.02
N SER A 164 -1.70 23.46 16.08
CA SER A 164 -2.53 24.67 16.00
C SER A 164 -1.85 25.86 15.30
N LYS A 165 -0.52 25.83 15.10
CA LYS A 165 0.21 26.82 14.31
C LYS A 165 0.08 26.65 12.79
N ILE A 166 -0.01 25.41 12.28
CA ILE A 166 -0.11 25.13 10.83
C ILE A 166 -1.52 25.46 10.33
N PHE A 167 -2.54 24.95 11.02
CA PHE A 167 -3.95 25.20 10.68
C PHE A 167 -4.45 26.46 11.41
N ASN A 168 -3.86 27.61 11.10
CA ASN A 168 -4.38 28.89 11.57
C ASN A 168 -5.68 29.26 10.82
N ARG A 169 -6.37 30.32 11.26
CA ARG A 169 -7.66 30.76 10.67
C ARG A 169 -7.58 30.93 9.15
N VAL A 170 -6.50 31.50 8.63
CA VAL A 170 -6.32 31.73 7.18
C VAL A 170 -6.23 30.39 6.44
N VAL A 171 -5.38 29.47 6.91
CA VAL A 171 -5.22 28.14 6.29
C VAL A 171 -6.53 27.35 6.34
N ILE A 172 -7.23 27.36 7.48
CA ILE A 172 -8.53 26.70 7.63
C ILE A 172 -9.51 27.29 6.61
N SER A 173 -9.66 28.61 6.56
CA SER A 173 -10.57 29.29 5.61
C SER A 173 -10.32 28.83 4.17
N LYS A 174 -9.06 28.81 3.73
CA LYS A 174 -8.70 28.38 2.37
C LYS A 174 -9.05 26.91 2.11
N LEU A 175 -8.76 26.01 3.05
CA LEU A 175 -9.09 24.59 2.92
C LEU A 175 -10.61 24.34 2.91
N GLU A 176 -11.36 25.11 3.69
CA GLU A 176 -12.83 25.08 3.71
C GLU A 176 -13.40 25.46 2.34
N THR A 177 -12.97 26.60 1.78
CA THR A 177 -13.43 27.07 0.46
C THR A 177 -13.11 26.07 -0.65
N ILE A 178 -11.92 25.44 -0.61
CA ILE A 178 -11.59 24.35 -1.54
C ILE A 178 -12.58 23.19 -1.38
N ARG A 179 -12.84 22.76 -0.14
CA ARG A 179 -13.72 21.62 0.10
C ARG A 179 -15.17 21.92 -0.30
N GLU A 180 -15.68 23.11 -0.04
CA GLU A 180 -17.01 23.56 -0.49
C GLU A 180 -17.12 23.53 -2.01
N THR A 181 -16.11 24.07 -2.71
CA THR A 181 -16.05 24.01 -4.18
C THR A 181 -16.09 22.56 -4.68
N LEU A 182 -15.38 21.64 -4.03
CA LEU A 182 -15.42 20.22 -4.38
C LEU A 182 -16.78 19.58 -4.09
N LEU A 183 -17.46 19.98 -3.00
CA LEU A 183 -18.81 19.51 -2.69
C LEU A 183 -19.81 19.96 -3.75
N GLU A 184 -19.72 21.19 -4.25
CA GLU A 184 -20.55 21.64 -5.39
C GLU A 184 -20.32 20.76 -6.62
N VAL A 185 -19.05 20.45 -6.95
CA VAL A 185 -18.71 19.54 -8.07
C VAL A 185 -19.37 18.18 -7.89
N LYS A 186 -19.45 17.66 -6.66
CA LYS A 186 -20.16 16.41 -6.34
C LYS A 186 -21.68 16.56 -6.50
N GLU A 187 -22.27 17.63 -5.98
CA GLU A 187 -23.72 17.89 -6.07
C GLU A 187 -24.19 18.03 -7.52
N GLU A 188 -23.32 18.58 -8.38
CA GLU A 188 -23.52 18.66 -9.82
C GLU A 188 -23.23 17.34 -10.56
N ARG A 189 -23.05 16.23 -9.82
CA ARG A 189 -22.87 14.84 -10.30
C ARG A 189 -21.58 14.57 -11.06
N TYR A 190 -20.50 15.30 -10.76
CA TYR A 190 -19.17 14.99 -11.27
C TYR A 190 -18.33 14.21 -10.24
N ASP A 191 -18.74 12.97 -9.93
CA ASP A 191 -18.12 12.14 -8.88
C ASP A 191 -16.62 11.89 -9.10
N ASN A 192 -16.19 11.67 -10.35
CA ASN A 192 -14.77 11.45 -10.67
C ASN A 192 -13.93 12.72 -10.48
N LEU A 193 -14.47 13.89 -10.82
CA LEU A 193 -13.81 15.17 -10.54
C LEU A 193 -13.76 15.47 -9.04
N PHE A 194 -14.81 15.13 -8.31
CA PHE A 194 -14.85 15.25 -6.85
C PHE A 194 -13.75 14.41 -6.20
N ASP A 195 -13.66 13.12 -6.55
CA ASP A 195 -12.62 12.23 -6.01
C ASP A 195 -11.21 12.69 -6.41
N PHE A 196 -11.02 13.09 -7.68
CA PHE A 196 -9.78 13.68 -8.17
C PHE A 196 -9.37 14.92 -7.36
N GLY A 197 -10.31 15.84 -7.13
CA GLY A 197 -10.10 17.05 -6.35
C GLY A 197 -9.78 16.75 -4.89
N ARG A 198 -10.40 15.73 -4.28
CA ARG A 198 -10.08 15.27 -2.93
C ARG A 198 -8.66 14.72 -2.81
N VAL A 199 -8.18 13.98 -3.81
CA VAL A 199 -6.78 13.51 -3.83
C VAL A 199 -5.81 14.68 -3.97
N ALA A 200 -6.13 15.68 -4.80
CA ALA A 200 -5.33 16.90 -4.89
C ALA A 200 -5.31 17.66 -3.55
N LEU A 201 -6.46 17.80 -2.88
CA LEU A 201 -6.59 18.43 -1.56
C LEU A 201 -5.79 17.66 -0.51
N SER A 202 -5.88 16.33 -0.52
CA SER A 202 -5.08 15.45 0.33
C SER A 202 -3.59 15.66 0.11
N SER A 203 -3.12 15.71 -1.14
CA SER A 203 -1.71 15.96 -1.42
C SER A 203 -1.26 17.34 -0.95
N THR A 204 -2.14 18.34 -1.01
CA THR A 204 -1.89 19.67 -0.44
C THR A 204 -1.71 19.60 1.07
N ILE A 205 -2.65 18.97 1.79
CA ILE A 205 -2.59 18.80 3.24
C ILE A 205 -1.32 18.07 3.67
N TRP A 206 -0.94 17.00 2.94
CA TRP A 206 0.31 16.29 3.18
C TRP A 206 1.52 17.23 3.12
N SER A 207 1.61 18.02 2.03
CA SER A 207 2.69 18.99 1.86
C SER A 207 2.66 20.13 2.89
N LEU A 208 1.49 20.54 3.39
CA LEU A 208 1.39 21.54 4.46
C LEU A 208 1.93 21.01 5.79
N VAL A 209 1.59 19.77 6.13
CA VAL A 209 2.04 19.11 7.37
C VAL A 209 3.54 18.84 7.34
N GLU A 210 4.11 18.44 6.20
CA GLU A 210 5.56 18.20 6.07
C GLU A 210 6.39 19.48 6.13
N ASN A 211 5.90 20.59 5.56
CA ASN A 211 6.71 21.80 5.35
C ASN A 211 6.42 22.94 6.35
N GLY A 212 5.45 22.80 7.27
CA GLY A 212 5.30 23.70 8.41
C GLY A 212 4.49 25.00 8.19
N GLY A 213 3.63 25.05 7.18
CA GLY A 213 2.55 26.06 7.08
C GLY A 213 2.87 27.41 6.42
N GLU A 214 4.10 27.68 5.99
CA GLU A 214 4.47 28.88 5.19
C GLU A 214 4.17 28.71 3.69
N ILE A 215 3.06 28.05 3.33
CA ILE A 215 2.71 27.77 1.94
C ILE A 215 1.36 28.38 1.63
N ASP A 216 1.27 29.05 0.48
CA ASP A 216 0.01 29.49 -0.07
C ASP A 216 -0.86 28.29 -0.50
N VAL A 217 -1.90 28.02 0.27
CA VAL A 217 -2.65 26.75 0.26
C VAL A 217 -3.40 26.52 -1.05
N ASP A 218 -4.14 27.53 -1.51
CA ASP A 218 -4.91 27.45 -2.74
C ASP A 218 -4.00 27.39 -3.96
N ASP A 219 -2.94 28.19 -3.98
CA ASP A 219 -1.93 28.14 -5.04
C ASP A 219 -1.22 26.77 -5.12
N LEU A 220 -0.90 26.16 -3.97
CA LEU A 220 -0.38 24.80 -3.90
C LEU A 220 -1.40 23.79 -4.44
N PHE A 221 -2.66 23.88 -4.00
CA PHE A 221 -3.74 23.01 -4.47
C PHE A 221 -3.95 23.10 -5.99
N LEU A 222 -4.02 24.31 -6.55
CA LEU A 222 -4.15 24.51 -8.00
C LEU A 222 -2.96 23.96 -8.77
N LYS A 223 -1.73 24.09 -8.23
CA LYS A 223 -0.53 23.45 -8.80
C LYS A 223 -0.65 21.93 -8.80
N LYS A 224 -1.16 21.32 -7.73
CA LYS A 224 -1.40 19.87 -7.63
C LYS A 224 -2.44 19.40 -8.65
N VAL A 225 -3.59 20.08 -8.73
CA VAL A 225 -4.64 19.82 -9.74
C VAL A 225 -4.05 19.83 -11.14
N LYS A 226 -3.34 20.91 -11.51
CA LYS A 226 -2.77 21.06 -12.85
C LYS A 226 -1.70 20.01 -13.16
N TYR A 227 -0.91 19.61 -12.14
CA TYR A 227 0.07 18.54 -12.27
C TYR A 227 -0.60 17.18 -12.49
N MET A 228 -1.60 16.84 -11.68
CA MET A 228 -2.33 15.58 -11.77
C MET A 228 -3.11 15.47 -13.09
N GLN A 229 -3.78 16.55 -13.52
CA GLN A 229 -4.47 16.62 -14.82
C GLN A 229 -3.50 16.32 -15.97
N LYS A 230 -2.29 16.90 -15.97
CA LYS A 230 -1.26 16.58 -16.96
C LYS A 230 -0.84 15.11 -16.92
N GLY A 231 -0.81 14.50 -15.74
CA GLY A 231 -0.52 13.07 -15.57
C GLY A 231 -1.59 12.18 -16.20
N LEU A 232 -2.88 12.43 -15.91
CA LEU A 232 -3.99 11.69 -16.51
C LEU A 232 -4.07 11.88 -18.03
N ASN A 233 -3.88 13.11 -18.53
CA ASN A 233 -3.84 13.38 -19.96
C ASN A 233 -2.68 12.66 -20.68
N LYS A 234 -1.56 12.40 -20.00
CA LYS A 234 -0.48 11.57 -20.55
C LYS A 234 -0.84 10.09 -20.51
N MET A 235 -1.46 9.63 -19.43
CA MET A 235 -1.91 8.24 -19.28
C MET A 235 -2.95 7.86 -20.33
N ALA A 236 -3.94 8.72 -20.57
CA ALA A 236 -4.99 8.53 -21.57
C ALA A 236 -4.45 8.39 -23.01
N LYS A 237 -3.27 8.94 -23.31
CA LYS A 237 -2.62 8.80 -24.63
C LYS A 237 -1.89 7.47 -24.80
N ILE A 238 -1.69 6.73 -23.71
CA ILE A 238 -0.92 5.47 -23.67
C ILE A 238 -1.88 4.28 -23.65
N VAL A 239 -2.92 4.36 -22.81
CA VAL A 239 -3.91 3.30 -22.65
C VAL A 239 -4.91 3.40 -23.80
N LYS A 240 -4.95 2.37 -24.65
CA LYS A 240 -5.84 2.31 -25.82
C LYS A 240 -7.18 1.67 -25.47
N ASP A 241 -7.12 0.50 -24.84
CA ASP A 241 -8.27 -0.22 -24.34
C ASP A 241 -8.30 -0.04 -22.83
N ILE A 242 -9.26 0.74 -22.33
CA ILE A 242 -9.36 1.07 -20.92
C ILE A 242 -9.75 -0.20 -20.14
N PRO A 243 -8.87 -0.73 -19.28
CA PRO A 243 -9.20 -1.90 -18.47
C PRO A 243 -10.08 -1.50 -17.27
N GLU A 244 -10.77 -2.49 -16.71
CA GLU A 244 -11.55 -2.29 -15.50
C GLU A 244 -10.64 -2.24 -14.27
N ALA A 245 -10.86 -1.24 -13.42
CA ALA A 245 -10.18 -1.11 -12.14
C ALA A 245 -11.22 -0.90 -11.04
N GLU A 246 -11.46 -1.94 -10.24
CA GLU A 246 -12.38 -1.90 -9.10
C GLU A 246 -11.60 -1.62 -7.82
N ILE A 247 -12.12 -0.70 -7.00
CA ILE A 247 -11.52 -0.36 -5.71
C ILE A 247 -12.55 -0.63 -4.61
N ILE A 248 -12.18 -1.51 -3.68
CA ILE A 248 -12.96 -1.89 -2.52
C ILE A 248 -12.30 -1.27 -1.28
N CYS A 249 -13.04 -0.42 -0.58
CA CYS A 249 -12.66 0.01 0.77
C CYS A 249 -13.14 -1.06 1.76
N GLY A 250 -12.27 -1.98 2.15
CA GLY A 250 -12.66 -3.21 2.84
C GLY A 250 -11.54 -3.92 3.60
N ASP A 251 -11.94 -4.85 4.46
CA ASP A 251 -11.02 -5.65 5.26
C ASP A 251 -10.47 -6.83 4.46
N ALA A 252 -9.14 -6.94 4.36
CA ALA A 252 -8.47 -8.02 3.65
C ALA A 252 -8.70 -9.41 4.27
N ARG A 253 -9.12 -9.46 5.55
CA ARG A 253 -9.51 -10.68 6.25
C ARG A 253 -10.86 -11.23 5.77
N LYS A 254 -11.60 -10.44 4.98
CA LYS A 254 -12.89 -10.81 4.38
C LYS A 254 -13.12 -10.05 3.05
N LEU A 255 -12.53 -10.57 1.99
CA LEU A 255 -12.57 -9.93 0.67
C LEU A 255 -13.96 -10.04 0.03
N LYS A 256 -14.50 -8.92 -0.43
CA LYS A 256 -15.72 -8.87 -1.26
C LYS A 256 -15.40 -9.16 -2.73
N VAL A 257 -14.76 -10.31 -2.98
CA VAL A 257 -14.29 -10.75 -4.29
C VAL A 257 -14.71 -12.20 -4.50
N GLU A 258 -15.12 -12.52 -5.72
CA GLU A 258 -15.58 -13.86 -6.08
C GLU A 258 -14.48 -14.91 -5.98
N THR A 259 -14.87 -16.12 -5.57
CA THR A 259 -13.98 -17.28 -5.47
C THR A 259 -13.43 -17.65 -6.86
N ASP A 260 -12.16 -18.05 -6.93
CA ASP A 260 -11.50 -18.49 -8.17
C ASP A 260 -11.65 -17.50 -9.37
N SER A 261 -11.66 -16.20 -9.10
CA SER A 261 -11.84 -15.14 -10.10
C SER A 261 -10.54 -14.44 -10.51
N ILE A 262 -9.49 -14.52 -9.68
CA ILE A 262 -8.25 -13.76 -9.84
C ILE A 262 -7.15 -14.58 -10.54
N ASP A 263 -6.40 -13.95 -11.45
CA ASP A 263 -5.31 -14.56 -12.21
C ASP A 263 -3.92 -14.32 -11.61
N LEU A 264 -3.75 -13.28 -10.81
CA LEU A 264 -2.50 -12.97 -10.12
C LEU A 264 -2.78 -12.11 -8.87
N ILE A 265 -2.15 -12.44 -7.75
CA ILE A 265 -2.06 -11.53 -6.59
C ILE A 265 -0.63 -11.00 -6.49
N VAL A 266 -0.47 -9.68 -6.41
CA VAL A 266 0.80 -9.02 -6.05
C VAL A 266 0.50 -7.92 -5.04
N THR A 267 1.14 -7.97 -3.88
CA THR A 267 0.79 -7.09 -2.77
C THR A 267 1.94 -6.85 -1.81
N SER A 268 1.80 -5.81 -0.98
CA SER A 268 2.70 -5.47 0.11
C SER A 268 1.87 -5.16 1.36
N PRO A 269 1.58 -6.16 2.21
CA PRO A 269 0.80 -5.95 3.42
C PRO A 269 1.51 -5.01 4.40
N PRO A 270 0.80 -4.45 5.40
CA PRO A 270 1.44 -3.73 6.49
C PRO A 270 2.45 -4.64 7.21
N TYR A 271 3.62 -4.11 7.56
CA TYR A 271 4.64 -4.87 8.27
C TYR A 271 4.44 -4.69 9.79
N VAL A 272 4.46 -5.79 10.53
CA VAL A 272 4.28 -5.75 11.99
C VAL A 272 5.30 -4.80 12.64
N ASN A 273 4.81 -3.88 13.47
CA ASN A 273 5.64 -2.94 14.22
C ASN A 273 6.51 -2.02 13.34
N ALA A 274 6.05 -1.67 12.12
CA ALA A 274 6.81 -0.82 11.20
C ALA A 274 6.28 0.62 11.09
N LEU A 275 4.96 0.82 10.95
CA LEU A 275 4.31 2.13 10.85
C LEU A 275 2.92 2.13 11.49
N ASP A 276 2.48 3.29 11.99
CA ASP A 276 1.09 3.56 12.38
C ASP A 276 0.41 4.39 11.28
N TYR A 277 -0.28 3.76 10.32
CA TYR A 277 -0.87 4.50 9.20
C TYR A 277 -1.94 5.48 9.65
N TYR A 278 -2.73 5.15 10.69
CA TYR A 278 -3.72 6.07 11.24
C TYR A 278 -3.06 7.40 11.67
N ARG A 279 -1.91 7.35 12.36
CA ARG A 279 -1.21 8.57 12.81
C ARG A 279 -0.73 9.41 11.64
N THR A 280 -0.16 8.75 10.62
CA THR A 280 0.38 9.40 9.44
C THR A 280 -0.72 10.06 8.60
N HIS A 281 -1.91 9.46 8.51
CA HIS A 281 -2.99 9.95 7.66
C HIS A 281 -4.07 10.76 8.40
N MET A 282 -3.95 10.93 9.73
CA MET A 282 -4.96 11.55 10.58
C MET A 282 -5.48 12.89 10.01
N TYR A 283 -4.61 13.83 9.66
CA TYR A 283 -5.04 15.14 9.15
C TYR A 283 -5.74 15.06 7.81
N ASN A 284 -5.23 14.24 6.89
CA ASN A 284 -5.86 14.01 5.59
C ASN A 284 -7.27 13.43 5.76
N MET A 285 -7.42 12.41 6.61
CA MET A 285 -8.71 11.76 6.85
C MET A 285 -9.73 12.73 7.46
N LEU A 286 -9.33 13.53 8.46
CA LEU A 286 -10.19 14.52 9.08
C LEU A 286 -10.70 15.57 8.08
N TRP A 287 -9.81 16.14 7.28
CA TRP A 287 -10.17 17.17 6.28
C TRP A 287 -11.03 16.62 5.14
N LEU A 288 -10.89 15.33 4.83
CA LEU A 288 -11.69 14.66 3.82
C LEU A 288 -12.99 14.05 4.37
N GLY A 289 -13.29 14.23 5.67
CA GLY A 289 -14.49 13.71 6.31
C GLY A 289 -14.55 12.18 6.34
N MET A 290 -13.40 11.51 6.51
CA MET A 290 -13.29 10.07 6.59
C MET A 290 -13.35 9.60 8.06
N ASP A 291 -13.85 8.38 8.28
CA ASP A 291 -13.96 7.77 9.61
C ASP A 291 -12.58 7.32 10.12
N PHE A 292 -11.90 8.25 10.80
CA PHE A 292 -10.59 8.03 11.38
C PHE A 292 -10.60 7.05 12.56
N ASP A 293 -11.63 7.08 13.40
CA ASP A 293 -11.70 6.26 14.60
C ASP A 293 -11.94 4.79 14.25
N LEU A 294 -12.80 4.51 13.28
CA LEU A 294 -12.98 3.17 12.73
C LEU A 294 -11.67 2.64 12.14
N PHE A 295 -10.97 3.45 11.33
CA PHE A 295 -9.71 3.02 10.73
C PHE A 295 -8.65 2.69 11.80
N LYS A 296 -8.48 3.59 12.77
CA LYS A 296 -7.54 3.41 13.89
C LYS A 296 -7.83 2.14 14.71
N LYS A 297 -9.11 1.77 14.89
CA LYS A 297 -9.50 0.61 15.69
C LYS A 297 -9.14 -0.72 15.01
N HIS A 298 -9.24 -0.79 13.69
CA HIS A 298 -9.18 -2.07 12.95
C HIS A 298 -7.95 -2.21 12.03
N GLU A 299 -7.02 -1.26 12.04
CA GLU A 299 -5.76 -1.33 11.31
C GLU A 299 -4.91 -2.55 11.72
N ILE A 300 -4.46 -3.33 10.74
CA ILE A 300 -3.59 -4.49 10.97
C ILE A 300 -2.16 -4.03 11.27
N GLY A 301 -1.58 -4.53 12.36
CA GLY A 301 -0.18 -4.30 12.72
C GLY A 301 0.13 -2.96 13.41
N GLY A 302 -0.90 -2.19 13.76
CA GLY A 302 -0.78 -0.91 14.47
C GLY A 302 -0.18 -1.02 15.88
N HIS A 303 0.53 0.02 16.33
CA HIS A 303 1.31 0.00 17.57
C HIS A 303 0.49 0.30 18.82
N SER A 304 -0.81 0.64 18.71
CA SER A 304 -1.61 1.23 19.78
C SER A 304 -2.04 0.29 20.90
N HIS A 305 -1.83 -1.03 20.78
CA HIS A 305 -2.26 -2.02 21.75
C HIS A 305 -1.10 -2.95 22.18
N PHE A 306 -1.28 -3.68 23.30
CA PHE A 306 -0.29 -4.60 23.90
C PHE A 306 1.06 -4.02 24.33
N ILE A 307 1.07 -2.83 24.94
CA ILE A 307 2.31 -2.16 25.42
C ILE A 307 3.11 -3.04 26.40
N THR A 308 2.43 -3.80 27.27
CA THR A 308 3.09 -4.64 28.29
C THR A 308 3.82 -5.85 27.70
N ASN A 309 3.23 -6.48 26.67
CA ASN A 309 3.81 -7.64 25.98
C ASN A 309 3.63 -7.51 24.46
N ARG A 310 4.63 -6.94 23.79
CA ARG A 310 4.62 -6.71 22.35
C ARG A 310 4.61 -7.98 21.50
N PHE A 311 4.91 -9.16 22.06
CA PHE A 311 4.78 -10.42 21.31
C PHE A 311 3.32 -10.85 21.12
N ARG A 312 2.38 -10.29 21.89
CA ARG A 312 0.93 -10.44 21.64
C ARG A 312 0.49 -9.77 20.34
N LEU A 313 1.09 -8.61 20.02
CA LEU A 313 0.92 -7.95 18.73
C LEU A 313 1.42 -8.83 17.57
N LEU A 314 2.52 -9.57 17.77
CA LEU A 314 3.00 -10.51 16.75
C LEU A 314 2.01 -11.66 16.52
N SER A 315 1.45 -12.26 17.58
CA SER A 315 0.46 -13.32 17.42
C SER A 315 -0.84 -12.84 16.77
N GLU A 316 -1.34 -11.67 17.16
CA GLU A 316 -2.52 -11.03 16.53
C GLU A 316 -2.26 -10.80 15.04
N TYR A 317 -1.14 -10.16 14.69
CA TYR A 317 -0.73 -9.92 13.32
C TYR A 317 -0.62 -11.20 12.48
N LEU A 318 -0.03 -12.27 13.03
CA LEU A 318 0.05 -13.55 12.33
C LEU A 318 -1.33 -14.16 12.08
N GLY A 319 -2.27 -14.00 13.03
CA GLY A 319 -3.66 -14.41 12.86
C GLY A 319 -4.38 -13.64 11.76
N ASP A 320 -4.25 -12.31 11.76
CA ASP A 320 -4.84 -11.44 10.73
C ASP A 320 -4.28 -11.74 9.34
N MET A 321 -2.96 -11.92 9.23
CA MET A 321 -2.33 -12.27 7.97
C MET A 321 -2.71 -13.68 7.50
N LEU A 322 -2.87 -14.65 8.40
CA LEU A 322 -3.34 -15.99 8.04
C LEU A 322 -4.75 -15.94 7.47
N ARG A 323 -5.68 -15.21 8.09
CA ARG A 323 -7.05 -15.00 7.56
C ARG A 323 -7.02 -14.33 6.20
N SER A 324 -6.21 -13.28 6.04
CA SER A 324 -6.04 -12.60 4.76
C SER A 324 -5.49 -13.55 3.69
N MET A 325 -4.53 -14.41 4.03
CA MET A 325 -3.98 -15.40 3.10
C MET A 325 -4.98 -16.52 2.75
N ILE A 326 -5.91 -16.87 3.65
CA ILE A 326 -7.03 -17.77 3.36
C ILE A 326 -7.95 -17.13 2.31
N GLU A 327 -8.28 -15.84 2.44
CA GLU A 327 -9.05 -15.12 1.42
C GLU A 327 -8.30 -15.01 0.10
N MET A 328 -7.00 -14.73 0.13
CA MET A 328 -6.15 -14.76 -1.07
C MET A 328 -6.18 -16.14 -1.75
N ASN A 329 -6.17 -17.23 -0.97
CA ASN A 329 -6.32 -18.58 -1.52
C ASN A 329 -7.71 -18.74 -2.17
N ARG A 330 -8.78 -18.31 -1.49
CA ARG A 330 -10.16 -18.45 -1.96
C ARG A 330 -10.37 -17.78 -3.32
N VAL A 331 -9.92 -16.54 -3.48
CA VAL A 331 -10.19 -15.74 -4.69
C VAL A 331 -9.26 -16.05 -5.87
N LEU A 332 -8.05 -16.56 -5.61
CA LEU A 332 -7.07 -16.87 -6.65
C LEU A 332 -7.42 -18.16 -7.38
N LYS A 333 -7.35 -18.18 -8.71
CA LYS A 333 -7.53 -19.42 -9.49
C LYS A 333 -6.43 -20.44 -9.17
N LYS A 334 -6.76 -21.73 -9.33
CA LYS A 334 -5.79 -22.83 -9.21
C LYS A 334 -4.59 -22.62 -10.15
N ASP A 335 -3.40 -23.01 -9.70
CA ASP A 335 -2.11 -22.95 -10.40
C ASP A 335 -1.59 -21.52 -10.70
N LYS A 336 -2.32 -20.47 -10.29
CA LYS A 336 -1.88 -19.08 -10.36
C LYS A 336 -1.03 -18.67 -9.14
N LEU A 337 -0.42 -17.49 -9.22
CA LEU A 337 0.55 -17.01 -8.24
C LEU A 337 -0.05 -15.99 -7.25
N CYS A 338 0.39 -16.12 -6.00
CA CYS A 338 0.29 -15.09 -4.96
C CYS A 338 1.69 -14.61 -4.59
N VAL A 339 1.92 -13.31 -4.71
CA VAL A 339 3.21 -12.66 -4.49
C VAL A 339 3.07 -11.65 -3.37
N ILE A 340 3.82 -11.86 -2.29
CA ILE A 340 3.82 -10.98 -1.12
C ILE A 340 5.20 -10.37 -0.97
N VAL A 341 5.28 -9.05 -1.05
CA VAL A 341 6.48 -8.27 -0.74
C VAL A 341 6.44 -7.93 0.74
N VAL A 342 7.48 -8.29 1.48
CA VAL A 342 7.52 -8.05 2.93
C VAL A 342 8.95 -7.82 3.42
N GLY A 343 9.12 -6.76 4.20
CA GLY A 343 10.37 -6.45 4.86
C GLY A 343 10.51 -7.20 6.19
N ASN A 344 11.76 -7.39 6.60
CA ASN A 344 12.01 -7.83 7.98
C ASN A 344 11.69 -6.68 8.95
N SER A 345 11.06 -7.01 10.07
CA SER A 345 10.83 -6.05 11.16
C SER A 345 11.46 -6.55 12.45
N SER A 346 11.26 -5.82 13.55
CA SER A 346 11.74 -6.28 14.85
C SER A 346 10.75 -5.95 15.95
N VAL A 347 10.63 -6.84 16.92
CA VAL A 347 9.82 -6.65 18.13
C VAL A 347 10.72 -6.94 19.33
N GLU A 348 10.84 -5.97 20.25
CA GLU A 348 11.61 -6.13 21.50
C GLU A 348 13.06 -6.64 21.28
N TYR A 349 13.70 -6.18 20.19
CA TYR A 349 15.04 -6.56 19.71
C TYR A 349 15.17 -7.93 19.04
N GLU A 350 14.06 -8.66 18.88
CA GLU A 350 14.03 -9.90 18.10
C GLU A 350 13.70 -9.63 16.63
N LEU A 351 14.43 -10.29 15.74
CA LEU A 351 14.23 -10.20 14.29
C LEU A 351 12.96 -10.96 13.89
N ILE A 352 12.07 -10.30 13.17
CA ILE A 352 10.86 -10.90 12.61
C ILE A 352 11.03 -11.07 11.10
N GLU A 353 11.24 -12.33 10.69
CA GLU A 353 11.37 -12.70 9.29
C GLU A 353 9.99 -13.09 8.73
N SER A 354 9.13 -12.10 8.51
CA SER A 354 7.71 -12.27 8.10
C SER A 354 7.54 -13.22 6.92
N HIS A 355 8.43 -13.17 5.92
CA HIS A 355 8.38 -14.05 4.76
C HIS A 355 8.48 -15.55 5.12
N LYS A 356 9.20 -15.91 6.19
CA LYS A 356 9.29 -17.31 6.67
C LYS A 356 8.00 -17.75 7.34
N PHE A 357 7.42 -16.91 8.19
CA PHE A 357 6.11 -17.18 8.79
C PHE A 357 5.04 -17.38 7.71
N PHE A 358 4.97 -16.47 6.74
CA PHE A 358 4.02 -16.57 5.62
C PHE A 358 4.27 -17.84 4.80
N ALA A 359 5.52 -18.16 4.45
CA ALA A 359 5.83 -19.38 3.72
C ALA A 359 5.40 -20.66 4.47
N GLU A 360 5.64 -20.74 5.79
CA GLU A 360 5.24 -21.89 6.60
C GLU A 360 3.71 -22.00 6.75
N MET A 361 3.03 -20.89 7.04
CA MET A 361 1.57 -20.86 7.15
C MET A 361 0.89 -21.19 5.83
N SER A 362 1.44 -20.72 4.71
CA SER A 362 0.89 -20.94 3.36
C SER A 362 0.73 -22.43 3.02
N LYS A 363 1.63 -23.29 3.52
CA LYS A 363 1.60 -24.75 3.30
C LYS A 363 0.36 -25.40 3.91
N LYS A 364 -0.16 -24.84 5.00
CA LYS A 364 -1.36 -25.33 5.70
C LYS A 364 -2.65 -24.95 4.97
N ILE A 365 -2.61 -23.92 4.11
CA ILE A 365 -3.79 -23.35 3.44
C ILE A 365 -3.74 -23.49 1.91
N GLY A 366 -3.10 -24.54 1.40
CA GLY A 366 -3.18 -24.91 -0.02
C GLY A 366 -2.29 -24.09 -0.96
N PHE A 367 -1.32 -23.35 -0.43
CA PHE A 367 -0.25 -22.72 -1.22
C PHE A 367 1.04 -23.54 -1.15
N LYS A 368 1.83 -23.46 -2.23
CA LYS A 368 3.20 -23.95 -2.30
C LYS A 368 4.14 -22.78 -2.50
N PRO A 369 5.02 -22.45 -1.54
CA PRO A 369 6.12 -21.52 -1.79
C PRO A 369 6.99 -22.03 -2.95
N VAL A 370 7.16 -21.24 -3.99
CA VAL A 370 7.95 -21.61 -5.18
C VAL A 370 9.29 -20.89 -5.22
N LYS A 371 9.36 -19.65 -4.72
CA LYS A 371 10.59 -18.87 -4.68
C LYS A 371 10.49 -17.78 -3.62
N THR A 372 11.63 -17.45 -3.01
CA THR A 372 11.78 -16.27 -2.17
C THR A 372 12.95 -15.47 -2.73
N ILE A 373 12.69 -14.21 -3.08
CA ILE A 373 13.69 -13.33 -3.69
C ILE A 373 14.06 -12.27 -2.66
N PHE A 374 15.36 -12.05 -2.48
CA PHE A 374 15.89 -11.01 -1.61
C PHE A 374 16.24 -9.77 -2.44
N ARG A 375 15.95 -8.58 -1.90
CA ARG A 375 16.40 -7.30 -2.47
C ARG A 375 16.81 -6.32 -1.37
N LYS A 376 17.77 -5.46 -1.69
CA LYS A 376 18.15 -4.32 -0.84
C LYS A 376 17.31 -3.10 -1.22
N ILE A 377 16.87 -2.39 -0.20
CA ILE A 377 16.09 -1.18 -0.38
C ILE A 377 17.03 0.02 -0.55
N ASP A 378 16.86 0.77 -1.65
CA ASP A 378 17.55 2.05 -1.83
C ASP A 378 16.90 3.14 -0.98
N LYS A 379 17.50 3.41 0.18
CA LYS A 379 17.06 4.38 1.18
C LYS A 379 17.08 5.85 0.73
N THR A 380 17.72 6.15 -0.39
CA THR A 380 17.83 7.54 -0.88
C THR A 380 16.57 7.98 -1.65
N ARG A 381 15.65 7.06 -1.94
CA ARG A 381 14.48 7.30 -2.79
C ARG A 381 13.20 7.55 -2.01
N LYS A 382 12.37 8.48 -2.50
CA LYS A 382 11.05 8.85 -1.93
C LYS A 382 10.00 7.72 -1.84
N TYR A 383 10.23 6.54 -2.44
CA TYR A 383 9.32 5.39 -2.32
C TYR A 383 9.50 4.65 -0.99
N THR A 384 10.67 4.80 -0.36
CA THR A 384 11.05 4.10 0.85
C THR A 384 11.30 5.17 1.90
N SER A 385 10.31 5.39 2.77
CA SER A 385 10.44 6.33 3.88
C SER A 385 11.64 5.92 4.74
N ALA A 386 12.65 6.79 4.83
CA ALA A 386 13.86 6.58 5.63
C ALA A 386 13.56 6.27 7.12
N ASP A 387 12.37 6.64 7.59
CA ASP A 387 11.92 6.52 8.98
C ASP A 387 11.02 5.32 9.28
N VAL A 388 10.64 4.50 8.29
CA VAL A 388 9.87 3.25 8.55
C VAL A 388 10.84 2.16 8.99
N GLY A 389 10.98 2.01 10.31
CA GLY A 389 11.60 0.85 10.95
C GLY A 389 13.09 0.60 10.69
N LYS A 390 13.80 1.43 9.91
CA LYS A 390 15.14 1.11 9.35
C LYS A 390 15.15 -0.26 8.66
N ILE A 391 14.15 -0.51 7.81
CA ILE A 391 14.08 -1.74 7.03
C ILE A 391 14.97 -1.57 5.80
N ASP A 392 16.06 -2.35 5.78
CA ASP A 392 17.10 -2.25 4.74
C ASP A 392 16.92 -3.29 3.64
N ASP A 393 16.16 -4.34 3.95
CA ASP A 393 16.02 -5.55 3.16
C ASP A 393 14.54 -5.92 3.03
N GLU A 394 14.17 -6.35 1.82
CA GLU A 394 12.82 -6.78 1.47
C GLU A 394 12.87 -8.18 0.84
N TYR A 395 11.83 -8.97 1.09
CA TYR A 395 11.68 -10.29 0.50
C TYR A 395 10.42 -10.33 -0.34
N ILE A 396 10.51 -10.92 -1.53
CA ILE A 396 9.39 -11.19 -2.40
C ILE A 396 9.11 -12.69 -2.32
N LEU A 397 8.09 -13.05 -1.55
CA LEU A 397 7.62 -14.41 -1.40
C LEU A 397 6.66 -14.75 -2.53
N VAL A 398 7.05 -15.67 -3.40
CA VAL A 398 6.25 -16.16 -4.53
C VAL A 398 5.68 -17.53 -4.16
N MET A 399 4.36 -17.65 -4.20
CA MET A 399 3.62 -18.87 -3.87
C MET A 399 2.66 -19.22 -5.00
N GLN A 400 2.46 -20.52 -5.25
CA GLN A 400 1.48 -21.02 -6.20
C GLN A 400 0.31 -21.68 -5.47
N LYS A 401 -0.92 -21.37 -5.86
CA LYS A 401 -2.10 -22.08 -5.34
C LYS A 401 -2.15 -23.48 -5.93
N ILE A 402 -1.97 -24.51 -5.09
CA ILE A 402 -2.03 -25.92 -5.52
C ILE A 402 -3.40 -26.54 -5.27
N LYS A 403 -4.12 -26.05 -4.25
CA LYS A 403 -5.48 -26.46 -3.91
C LYS A 403 -6.19 -25.38 -3.09
N ASN A 404 -7.51 -25.50 -2.99
CA ASN A 404 -8.32 -24.66 -2.10
C ASN A 404 -7.99 -24.98 -0.64
N ALA A 405 -7.96 -23.95 0.21
CA ALA A 405 -7.72 -24.08 1.64
C ALA A 405 -8.82 -24.90 2.33
N ASN A 406 -10.07 -24.78 1.86
CA ASN A 406 -11.27 -25.44 2.42
C ASN A 406 -11.45 -25.15 3.93
N ILE A 407 -11.07 -23.96 4.37
CA ILE A 407 -11.15 -23.50 5.77
C ILE A 407 -11.79 -22.11 5.77
N SER A 408 -12.66 -21.86 6.74
CA SER A 408 -13.28 -20.55 6.92
C SER A 408 -12.31 -19.57 7.57
N THR A 409 -12.34 -18.30 7.16
CA THR A 409 -11.65 -17.24 7.89
C THR A 409 -12.20 -17.01 9.28
N ASP A 410 -13.34 -17.57 9.65
CA ASP A 410 -13.94 -17.49 10.99
C ASP A 410 -13.57 -18.70 11.90
N ASP A 411 -12.75 -19.64 11.41
CA ASP A 411 -12.29 -20.81 12.18
C ASP A 411 -11.15 -20.42 13.14
N ASP A 412 -11.53 -19.79 14.25
CA ASP A 412 -10.58 -19.30 15.26
C ASP A 412 -9.68 -20.40 15.85
N ASP A 413 -10.17 -21.65 15.91
CA ASP A 413 -9.40 -22.78 16.43
C ASP A 413 -8.27 -23.16 15.48
N PHE A 414 -8.55 -23.28 14.18
CA PHE A 414 -7.53 -23.51 13.17
C PHE A 414 -6.50 -22.36 13.13
N ILE A 415 -6.96 -21.11 13.13
CA ILE A 415 -6.05 -19.95 13.13
C ILE A 415 -5.17 -19.96 14.39
N SER A 416 -5.76 -20.23 15.56
CA SER A 416 -5.01 -20.31 16.82
C SER A 416 -3.98 -21.43 16.82
N GLU A 417 -4.30 -22.59 16.25
CA GLU A 417 -3.39 -23.73 16.16
C GLU A 417 -2.16 -23.37 15.30
N VAL A 418 -2.38 -22.84 14.10
CA VAL A 418 -1.30 -22.48 13.18
C VAL A 418 -0.43 -21.37 13.76
N VAL A 419 -1.02 -20.31 14.33
CA VAL A 419 -0.25 -19.22 14.96
C VAL A 419 0.53 -19.73 16.17
N ARG A 420 -0.03 -20.64 16.97
CA ARG A 420 0.67 -21.27 18.09
C ARG A 420 1.89 -22.06 17.63
N GLU A 421 1.77 -22.87 16.57
CA GLU A 421 2.92 -23.57 15.98
C GLU A 421 4.05 -22.59 15.60
N GLN A 422 3.70 -21.46 14.95
CA GLN A 422 4.68 -20.45 14.56
C GLN A 422 5.35 -19.77 15.75
N MET A 423 4.56 -19.38 16.77
CA MET A 423 5.07 -18.72 17.97
C MET A 423 5.97 -19.65 18.80
N ILE A 424 5.68 -20.95 18.85
CA ILE A 424 6.56 -21.94 19.49
C ILE A 424 7.89 -22.02 18.74
N LYS A 425 7.88 -22.16 17.40
CA LYS A 425 9.11 -22.17 16.60
C LYS A 425 9.94 -20.91 16.81
N PHE A 426 9.28 -19.74 16.84
CA PHE A 426 9.93 -18.46 17.10
C PHE A 426 10.56 -18.38 18.50
N ARG A 427 9.88 -18.89 19.53
CA ARG A 427 10.45 -19.00 20.88
C ARG A 427 11.73 -19.85 20.90
N GLU A 428 11.72 -20.99 20.23
CA GLU A 428 12.90 -21.86 20.15
C GLU A 428 14.03 -21.20 19.34
N GLN A 429 13.70 -20.42 18.30
CA GLN A 429 14.69 -19.63 17.57
C GLN A 429 15.41 -18.63 18.50
N ILE A 430 14.68 -17.91 19.36
CA ILE A 430 15.27 -16.95 20.32
C ILE A 430 16.23 -17.66 21.30
N LYS A 431 15.94 -18.91 21.69
CA LYS A 431 16.85 -19.69 22.55
C LYS A 431 18.16 -20.05 21.84
N ASN A 432 18.08 -20.39 20.55
CA ASN A 432 19.19 -20.94 19.79
C ASN A 432 20.04 -19.85 19.10
N ILE A 433 19.45 -18.71 18.79
CA ILE A 433 20.08 -17.61 18.06
C ILE A 433 19.90 -16.34 18.90
N GLN A 434 21.01 -15.80 19.43
CA GLN A 434 20.96 -14.47 20.05
C GLN A 434 20.50 -13.45 18.99
N GLY A 435 19.38 -12.76 19.27
CA GLY A 435 18.80 -11.81 18.33
C GLY A 435 19.83 -10.83 17.77
N THR A 436 19.87 -10.67 16.45
CA THR A 436 20.52 -9.52 15.84
C THR A 436 19.42 -8.50 15.61
N SER A 437 19.32 -7.48 16.49
CA SER A 437 18.40 -6.39 16.18
C SER A 437 18.78 -5.81 14.82
N ILE A 438 17.79 -5.30 14.08
CA ILE A 438 17.99 -4.52 12.85
C ILE A 438 18.96 -3.34 13.09
N ARG A 439 19.16 -2.94 14.36
CA ARG A 439 20.08 -1.88 14.80
C ARG A 439 21.51 -2.36 15.13
N GLY A 440 21.87 -3.60 14.81
CA GLY A 440 23.22 -4.15 15.02
C GLY A 440 23.64 -4.37 16.49
N ARG A 441 22.73 -4.15 17.45
CA ARG A 441 22.96 -4.43 18.88
C ARG A 441 22.44 -5.83 19.23
N ARG A 442 23.29 -6.66 19.83
CA ARG A 442 22.88 -7.95 20.40
C ARG A 442 22.19 -7.71 21.77
N PRO A 443 21.01 -8.30 22.03
CA PRO A 443 20.36 -8.24 23.32
C PRO A 443 21.18 -8.99 24.38
N THR A 444 21.06 -8.57 25.64
CA THR A 444 21.72 -9.26 26.78
C THR A 444 21.07 -10.63 27.01
N LYS A 445 21.79 -11.55 27.65
CA LYS A 445 21.26 -12.88 28.01
C LYS A 445 20.00 -12.77 28.89
N GLU A 446 19.99 -11.84 29.84
CA GLU A 446 18.82 -11.54 30.68
C GLU A 446 17.62 -11.07 29.85
N ARG A 447 17.85 -10.21 28.85
CA ARG A 447 16.80 -9.73 27.96
C ARG A 447 16.22 -10.86 27.11
N LEU A 448 17.07 -11.75 26.60
CA LEU A 448 16.64 -12.93 25.84
C LEU A 448 15.74 -13.84 26.68
N LEU A 449 16.12 -14.14 27.93
CA LEU A 449 15.28 -14.92 28.85
C LEU A 449 13.93 -14.23 29.08
N LYS A 450 13.94 -12.92 29.33
CA LYS A 450 12.69 -12.14 29.46
C LYS A 450 11.83 -12.18 28.20
N ASN A 451 12.44 -12.14 27.01
CA ASN A 451 11.72 -12.25 25.74
C ASN A 451 11.11 -13.65 25.57
N ILE A 452 11.82 -14.72 25.95
CA ILE A 452 11.30 -16.10 25.94
C ILE A 452 10.07 -16.23 26.85
N ASP A 453 10.11 -15.65 28.05
CA ASP A 453 8.97 -15.64 28.98
C ASP A 453 7.79 -14.86 28.40
N LYS A 454 8.05 -13.68 27.83
CA LYS A 454 7.00 -12.88 27.17
C LYS A 454 6.38 -13.60 25.97
N VAL A 455 7.17 -14.29 25.14
CA VAL A 455 6.65 -15.10 24.03
C VAL A 455 5.80 -16.25 24.56
N SER A 456 6.22 -16.90 25.66
CA SER A 456 5.42 -17.96 26.30
C SER A 456 4.07 -17.43 26.80
N GLY A 457 4.04 -16.26 27.44
CA GLY A 457 2.79 -15.62 27.84
C GLY A 457 1.92 -15.17 26.65
N ALA A 458 2.52 -14.79 25.52
CA ALA A 458 1.78 -14.50 24.29
C ALA A 458 1.13 -15.78 23.73
N ILE A 459 1.84 -16.91 23.73
CA ILE A 459 1.31 -18.22 23.29
C ILE A 459 0.05 -18.63 24.06
N GLU A 460 0.00 -18.39 25.37
CA GLU A 460 -1.16 -18.70 26.20
C GLU A 460 -2.41 -17.86 25.85
N THR A 461 -2.19 -16.66 25.32
CA THR A 461 -3.26 -15.67 25.04
C THR A 461 -3.72 -15.63 23.59
N ILE A 462 -3.07 -16.38 22.67
CA ILE A 462 -3.39 -16.41 21.22
C ILE A 462 -4.89 -16.51 20.97
N HIS A 463 -5.58 -17.51 21.55
CA HIS A 463 -7.01 -17.77 21.34
C HIS A 463 -7.94 -16.57 21.67
N LYS A 464 -7.47 -15.61 22.46
CA LYS A 464 -8.16 -14.34 22.74
C LYS A 464 -7.68 -13.23 21.80
N ASP A 465 -6.38 -13.14 21.60
CA ASP A 465 -5.74 -12.03 20.88
C ASP A 465 -6.02 -12.05 19.38
N ILE A 466 -6.24 -13.22 18.77
CA ILE A 466 -6.50 -13.32 17.32
C ILE A 466 -7.98 -13.11 16.93
N ARG A 467 -8.87 -12.92 17.91
CA ARG A 467 -10.31 -12.81 17.66
C ARG A 467 -10.60 -11.44 17.09
N ILE A 468 -11.27 -11.41 15.95
CA ILE A 468 -11.77 -10.15 15.38
C ILE A 468 -13.03 -9.77 16.17
N GLU A 469 -13.02 -8.61 16.83
CA GLU A 469 -14.22 -8.04 17.42
C GLU A 469 -15.27 -7.82 16.31
N ARG A 470 -16.39 -8.54 16.40
CA ARG A 470 -17.47 -8.54 15.40
C ARG A 470 -18.33 -7.28 15.45
#